data_AF-A0A3S1BLE7-F1
#
_entry.id   AF-A0A3S1BLE7-F1
#
_cell.length_a   1.000
_cell.length_b   1.000
_cell.length_c   1.000
_cell.angle_alpha   90.00
_cell.angle_beta   90.00
_cell.angle_gamma   90.00
#
_symmetry.space_group_name_H-M   'P 1'
#
loop_
_entity.id
_entity.type
_entity.pdbx_description
1 polymer ?
#
loop_
_entity_poly.entity_id
_entity_poly.type
_entity_poly.pdbx_seq_one_letter_code
_entity_poly.pdbx_strand_id
1 'polypeptide(L)'
;MHTMTAYKQQGVSVAQVVARRQVRMHLRKIREREYAKLRSLIPSVATKEKTTKVQVVEEAVRYIEELHLTLLARLKEKHGSLAEDKAQETVQTFVSRMMGHTSSAPSSHSALSRPALREAGSQVRHAPSTYERHQDCPTFLLRKSRTN
;
A
#
# COMPACT_ATOMS: atom_id res chain seq x y z
N MET A 1 49.99 11.21 46.27
CA MET A 1 49.57 11.77 44.98
C MET A 1 48.06 11.60 44.84
N HIS A 2 47.28 12.67 44.97
CA HIS A 2 45.81 12.62 44.86
C HIS A 2 45.38 13.33 43.58
N THR A 3 44.78 12.59 42.65
CA THR A 3 44.21 13.12 41.41
C THR A 3 42.79 13.61 41.69
N MET A 4 42.59 14.92 41.61
CA MET A 4 41.26 15.54 41.61
C MET A 4 40.60 15.28 40.26
N THR A 5 39.70 14.29 40.19
CA THR A 5 38.80 14.12 39.05
C THR A 5 37.70 15.20 39.12
N ALA A 6 37.88 16.27 38.34
CA ALA A 6 36.87 17.30 38.16
C ALA A 6 35.72 16.76 37.28
N TYR A 7 34.68 16.20 37.90
CA TYR A 7 33.43 15.88 37.22
C TYR A 7 32.71 17.17 36.87
N LYS A 8 32.86 17.64 35.61
CA LYS A 8 32.01 18.69 35.04
C LYS A 8 30.56 18.19 35.02
N GLN A 9 29.81 18.45 36.09
CA GLN A 9 28.36 18.42 36.06
C GLN A 9 27.87 19.63 35.23
N GLN A 10 27.93 19.51 33.91
CA GLN A 10 27.21 20.42 33.03
C GLN A 10 25.72 20.08 33.12
N GLY A 11 25.05 20.73 34.08
CA GLY A 11 23.61 20.65 34.25
C GLY A 11 22.89 20.97 32.95
N VAL A 12 21.89 20.16 32.60
CA VAL A 12 21.04 20.37 31.44
C VAL A 12 20.33 21.72 31.61
N SER A 13 20.53 22.64 30.67
CA SER A 13 19.89 23.95 30.74
C SER A 13 18.37 23.82 30.76
N VAL A 14 17.67 24.69 31.49
CA VAL A 14 16.20 24.74 31.53
C VAL A 14 15.62 24.79 30.12
N ALA A 15 16.26 25.54 29.21
CA ALA A 15 15.86 25.59 27.80
C ALA A 15 15.96 24.22 27.10
N GLN A 16 17.00 23.44 27.38
CA GLN A 16 17.16 22.08 26.84
C GLN A 16 16.10 21.13 27.42
N VAL A 17 15.75 21.25 28.70
CA VAL A 17 14.68 20.45 29.32
C VAL A 17 13.33 20.77 28.67
N VAL A 18 13.02 22.06 28.48
CA VAL A 18 11.78 22.50 27.82
C VAL A 18 11.72 22.03 26.37
N ALA A 19 12.80 22.19 25.61
CA ALA A 19 12.87 21.71 24.22
C ALA A 19 12.63 20.20 24.12
N ARG A 20 13.29 19.39 24.98
CA ARG A 20 13.07 17.94 25.05
C ARG A 20 11.62 17.59 25.39
N ARG A 21 10.99 18.33 26.30
CA ARG A 21 9.57 18.15 26.64
C ARG A 21 8.66 18.44 25.45
N GLN A 22 8.90 19.52 24.72
CA GLN A 22 8.11 19.88 23.54
C GLN A 22 8.18 18.79 22.45
N VAL A 23 9.38 18.28 22.16
CA VAL A 23 9.57 17.18 21.20
C VAL A 23 8.80 15.93 21.64
N ARG A 24 8.90 15.52 22.91
CA ARG A 24 8.15 14.37 23.44
C ARG A 24 6.64 14.54 23.30
N MET A 25 6.12 15.72 23.60
CA MET A 25 4.69 16.05 23.46
C MET A 25 4.25 16.04 22.00
N HIS A 26 5.07 16.57 21.09
CA HIS A 26 4.79 16.54 19.66
C HIS A 26 4.72 15.11 19.12
N LEU A 27 5.70 14.27 19.43
CA LEU A 27 5.70 12.86 19.03
C LEU A 27 4.53 12.08 19.63
N ARG A 28 4.12 12.40 20.88
CA ARG A 28 2.93 11.82 21.49
C ARG A 28 1.67 12.17 20.70
N LYS A 29 1.48 13.43 20.31
CA LYS A 29 0.32 13.87 19.51
C LYS A 29 0.27 13.16 18.15
N ILE A 30 1.41 12.97 17.50
CA ILE A 30 1.47 12.22 16.23
C ILE A 30 0.99 10.77 16.45
N ARG A 31 1.53 10.08 17.46
CA ARG A 31 1.12 8.70 17.76
C ARG A 31 -0.36 8.58 18.09
N GLU A 32 -0.92 9.54 18.83
CA GLU A 32 -2.35 9.57 19.14
C GLU A 32 -3.21 9.77 17.90
N ARG A 33 -2.81 10.66 16.98
CA ARG A 33 -3.49 10.88 15.70
C ARG A 33 -3.45 9.64 14.81
N GLU A 34 -2.27 9.03 14.64
CA GLU A 34 -2.14 7.83 13.80
C GLU A 34 -2.92 6.65 14.38
N TYR A 35 -2.93 6.50 15.71
CA TYR A 35 -3.77 5.49 16.36
C TYR A 35 -5.26 5.73 16.13
N ALA A 36 -5.73 6.98 16.26
CA ALA A 36 -7.12 7.34 16.00
C ALA A 36 -7.53 7.08 14.55
N LYS A 37 -6.67 7.43 13.58
CA LYS A 37 -6.87 7.12 12.16
C LYS A 37 -7.01 5.63 11.93
N LEU A 38 -6.05 4.83 12.42
CA LEU A 38 -6.11 3.37 12.27
C LEU A 38 -7.41 2.80 12.84
N ARG A 39 -7.80 3.20 14.05
CA ARG A 39 -9.05 2.75 14.68
C ARG A 39 -10.29 3.10 13.85
N SER A 40 -10.33 4.30 13.26
CA SER A 40 -11.48 4.74 12.46
C SER A 40 -11.67 3.94 11.16
N LEU A 41 -10.61 3.32 10.64
CA LEU A 41 -10.64 2.52 9.42
C LEU A 41 -11.13 1.09 9.63
N ILE A 42 -11.16 0.60 10.88
CA ILE A 42 -11.43 -0.80 11.20
C ILE A 42 -12.87 -0.92 11.71
N PRO A 43 -13.80 -1.52 10.94
CA PRO A 43 -15.24 -1.50 11.26
C PRO A 43 -15.58 -2.08 12.64
N SER A 44 -14.88 -3.13 13.05
CA SER A 44 -15.14 -3.86 14.29
C SER A 44 -14.79 -3.08 15.57
N VAL A 45 -13.96 -2.03 15.47
CA VAL A 45 -13.48 -1.24 16.63
C VAL A 45 -13.75 0.26 16.51
N ALA A 46 -14.19 0.75 15.35
CA ALA A 46 -14.45 2.17 15.11
C ALA A 46 -15.49 2.76 16.09
N THR A 47 -16.54 2.01 16.40
CA THR A 47 -17.65 2.46 17.26
C THR A 47 -17.52 2.05 18.73
N LYS A 48 -16.61 1.12 19.04
CA LYS A 48 -16.40 0.66 20.43
C LYS A 48 -15.76 1.80 21.21
N GLU A 49 -16.18 2.03 22.45
CA GLU A 49 -15.58 3.06 23.31
C GLU A 49 -14.27 2.54 23.95
N LYS A 50 -14.33 1.36 24.56
CA LYS A 50 -13.20 0.73 25.26
C LYS A 50 -12.55 -0.32 24.37
N THR A 51 -11.41 0.01 23.79
CA THR A 51 -10.59 -0.93 23.01
C THR A 51 -9.12 -0.61 23.24
N THR A 52 -8.33 -1.64 23.52
CA THR A 52 -6.90 -1.48 23.77
C THR A 52 -6.13 -1.26 22.46
N LYS A 53 -4.88 -0.79 22.54
CA LYS A 53 -4.04 -0.62 21.35
C LYS A 53 -3.75 -1.95 20.65
N VAL A 54 -3.53 -3.02 21.43
CA VAL A 54 -3.27 -4.37 20.92
C VAL A 54 -4.48 -4.88 20.13
N GLN A 55 -5.67 -4.76 20.71
CA GLN A 55 -6.91 -5.16 20.04
C GLN A 55 -7.12 -4.42 18.72
N VAL A 56 -6.86 -3.11 18.66
CA VAL A 56 -6.97 -2.36 17.40
C VAL A 56 -6.01 -2.91 16.34
N VAL A 57 -4.80 -3.31 16.73
CA VAL A 57 -3.82 -3.89 15.78
C VAL A 57 -4.25 -5.29 15.32
N GLU A 58 -4.70 -6.15 16.23
CA GLU A 58 -5.19 -7.50 15.90
C GLU A 58 -6.40 -7.44 14.96
N GLU A 59 -7.34 -6.54 15.22
CA GLU A 59 -8.51 -6.30 14.37
C GLU A 59 -8.12 -5.71 13.02
N ALA A 60 -7.07 -4.88 12.96
CA ALA A 60 -6.54 -4.38 11.69
C ALA A 60 -6.03 -5.52 10.81
N VAL A 61 -5.27 -6.46 11.38
CA VAL A 61 -4.74 -7.61 10.66
C VAL A 61 -5.88 -8.48 10.13
N ARG A 62 -6.86 -8.81 10.97
CA ARG A 62 -8.06 -9.55 10.54
C ARG A 62 -8.78 -8.86 9.38
N TYR A 63 -8.99 -7.54 9.49
CA TYR A 63 -9.69 -6.81 8.44
C TYR A 63 -8.91 -6.77 7.12
N ILE A 64 -7.58 -6.69 7.16
CA ILE A 64 -6.74 -6.81 5.96
C ILE A 64 -6.91 -8.19 5.31
N GLU A 65 -6.91 -9.26 6.11
CA GLU A 65 -7.11 -10.64 5.62
C GLU A 65 -8.49 -10.80 4.97
N GLU A 66 -9.54 -10.31 5.61
CA GLU A 66 -10.91 -10.34 5.07
C GLU A 66 -11.02 -9.59 3.74
N LEU A 67 -10.44 -8.38 3.66
CA LEU A 67 -10.40 -7.61 2.41
C LEU A 67 -9.61 -8.33 1.32
N HIS A 68 -8.48 -8.96 1.66
CA HIS A 68 -7.66 -9.72 0.73
C HIS A 68 -8.44 -10.92 0.16
N LEU A 69 -9.08 -11.70 1.03
CA LEU A 69 -9.93 -12.82 0.61
C LEU A 69 -11.11 -12.36 -0.25
N THR A 70 -11.75 -11.26 0.12
CA THR A 70 -12.86 -10.67 -0.65
C THR A 70 -12.41 -10.25 -2.05
N LEU A 71 -11.23 -9.63 -2.17
CA LEU A 71 -10.66 -9.24 -3.46
C LEU A 71 -10.34 -10.47 -4.31
N LEU A 72 -9.71 -11.49 -3.73
CA LEU A 72 -9.41 -12.74 -4.44
C LEU A 72 -10.69 -13.44 -4.91
N ALA A 73 -11.71 -13.52 -4.06
CA ALA A 73 -13.00 -14.10 -4.41
C ALA A 73 -13.64 -13.36 -5.58
N ARG A 74 -13.68 -12.02 -5.56
CA ARG A 74 -14.22 -11.21 -6.66
C ARG A 74 -13.44 -11.35 -7.95
N LEU A 75 -12.11 -11.47 -7.88
CA LEU A 75 -11.28 -11.72 -9.06
C LEU A 75 -11.57 -13.12 -9.62
N LYS A 76 -11.68 -14.12 -8.76
CA LYS A 76 -12.10 -15.48 -9.14
C LYS A 76 -13.56 -15.57 -9.57
N GLU A 77 -14.42 -14.62 -9.26
CA GLU A 77 -15.79 -14.60 -9.75
C GLU A 77 -15.85 -13.93 -11.13
N LYS A 78 -15.18 -12.77 -11.28
CA LYS A 78 -15.14 -12.01 -12.54
C LYS A 78 -14.30 -12.66 -13.63
N HIS A 79 -13.21 -13.32 -13.24
CA HIS A 79 -12.31 -14.03 -14.14
C HIS A 79 -12.39 -15.55 -13.94
N GLY A 80 -13.35 -16.00 -13.10
CA GLY A 80 -13.50 -17.39 -12.68
C GLY A 80 -13.46 -18.33 -13.83
N SER A 81 -12.54 -19.29 -13.74
CA SER A 81 -12.46 -20.43 -14.65
C SER A 81 -12.39 -20.06 -16.13
N LEU A 82 -12.39 -18.80 -16.55
CA LEU A 82 -12.45 -18.46 -17.98
C LEU A 82 -11.13 -18.83 -18.67
N ALA A 83 -10.04 -18.85 -17.91
CA ALA A 83 -8.77 -19.41 -18.38
C ALA A 83 -8.72 -20.94 -18.25
N GLU A 84 -9.21 -21.52 -17.14
CA GLU A 84 -9.19 -22.98 -16.92
C GLU A 84 -10.24 -23.71 -17.76
N ASP A 85 -11.49 -23.26 -17.81
CA ASP A 85 -12.56 -23.72 -18.71
C ASP A 85 -12.20 -23.51 -20.17
N LYS A 86 -11.64 -22.37 -20.59
CA LYS A 86 -11.17 -22.24 -22.00
C LYS A 86 -9.99 -23.15 -22.29
N ALA A 87 -9.08 -23.34 -21.34
CA ALA A 87 -7.99 -24.30 -21.50
C ALA A 87 -8.54 -25.72 -21.59
N GLN A 88 -9.51 -26.09 -20.75
CA GLN A 88 -10.18 -27.40 -20.77
C GLN A 88 -11.01 -27.60 -22.03
N GLU A 89 -11.71 -26.58 -22.52
CA GLU A 89 -12.44 -26.60 -23.79
C GLU A 89 -11.49 -26.75 -24.98
N THR A 90 -10.36 -26.03 -24.97
CA THR A 90 -9.32 -26.15 -26.01
C THR A 90 -8.70 -27.55 -26.00
N VAL A 91 -8.40 -28.09 -24.82
CA VAL A 91 -7.87 -29.45 -24.63
C VAL A 91 -8.90 -30.49 -25.05
N GLN A 92 -10.18 -30.35 -24.65
CA GLN A 92 -11.25 -31.24 -25.10
C GLN A 92 -11.39 -31.21 -26.62
N THR A 93 -11.43 -30.03 -27.22
CA THR A 93 -11.54 -29.88 -28.68
C THR A 93 -10.37 -30.54 -29.38
N PHE A 94 -9.16 -30.40 -28.85
CA PHE A 94 -7.96 -31.07 -29.37
C PHE A 94 -8.04 -32.60 -29.23
N VAL A 95 -8.42 -33.10 -28.05
CA VAL A 95 -8.57 -34.54 -27.78
C VAL A 95 -9.67 -35.16 -28.63
N SER A 96 -10.83 -34.52 -28.74
CA SER A 96 -11.94 -34.95 -29.60
C SER A 96 -11.58 -34.93 -31.09
N ARG A 97 -10.77 -33.95 -31.54
CA ARG A 97 -10.22 -33.92 -32.89
C ARG A 97 -9.26 -35.08 -33.13
N MET A 98 -8.37 -35.39 -32.17
CA MET A 98 -7.44 -36.51 -32.28
C MET A 98 -8.13 -37.88 -32.25
N MET A 99 -9.16 -38.04 -31.41
CA MET A 99 -9.90 -39.29 -31.24
C MET A 99 -11.01 -39.50 -32.29
N GLY A 100 -11.48 -38.43 -32.94
CA GLY A 100 -12.53 -38.46 -33.95
C GLY A 100 -12.06 -38.64 -35.40
N HIS A 101 -10.76 -38.84 -35.64
CA HIS A 101 -10.18 -38.95 -37.00
C HIS A 101 -9.74 -40.37 -37.38
N THR A 102 -10.19 -41.40 -36.65
CA THR A 102 -9.90 -42.81 -36.95
C THR A 102 -10.98 -43.50 -37.79
N SER A 103 -12.00 -42.77 -38.26
CA SER A 103 -12.90 -43.29 -39.31
C SER A 103 -13.14 -42.26 -40.41
N SER A 104 -12.69 -42.62 -41.60
CA SER A 104 -12.82 -41.96 -42.92
C SER A 104 -11.76 -40.90 -43.30
N ALA A 105 -11.25 -41.12 -44.51
CA ALA A 105 -10.01 -40.61 -45.12
C ALA A 105 -10.11 -39.15 -45.64
N PRO A 106 -9.00 -38.54 -46.12
CA PRO A 106 -8.79 -37.10 -46.18
C PRO A 106 -9.26 -36.46 -47.49
N SER A 107 -9.68 -35.19 -47.42
CA SER A 107 -9.70 -34.29 -48.57
C SER A 107 -8.98 -32.99 -48.23
N SER A 108 -7.90 -32.82 -48.98
CA SER A 108 -7.01 -31.67 -49.10
C SER A 108 -7.73 -30.35 -49.33
N HIS A 109 -7.41 -29.31 -48.55
CA HIS A 109 -7.32 -27.94 -49.08
C HIS A 109 -6.24 -27.13 -48.35
N SER A 110 -5.26 -26.75 -49.15
CA SER A 110 -4.26 -25.70 -48.95
C SER A 110 -4.91 -24.37 -48.57
N ALA A 111 -4.24 -23.56 -47.74
CA ALA A 111 -3.78 -22.21 -48.13
C ALA A 111 -3.28 -21.43 -46.92
N LEU A 112 -2.03 -20.98 -47.07
CA LEU A 112 -1.42 -19.88 -46.34
C LEU A 112 -2.32 -18.64 -46.37
N SER A 113 -2.47 -17.97 -45.23
CA SER A 113 -2.73 -16.53 -45.20
C SER A 113 -2.29 -15.95 -43.86
N ARG A 114 -1.23 -15.15 -43.97
CA ARG A 114 -0.59 -14.36 -42.93
C ARG A 114 -1.02 -12.91 -43.17
N PRO A 115 -1.57 -12.20 -42.18
CA PRO A 115 -1.44 -10.75 -42.09
C PRO A 115 -0.69 -10.40 -40.80
N ALA A 116 0.50 -9.83 -40.89
CA ALA A 116 0.75 -8.39 -41.04
C ALA A 116 0.48 -7.63 -39.73
N LEU A 117 1.60 -7.19 -39.13
CA LEU A 117 1.70 -6.21 -38.05
C LEU A 117 0.72 -5.04 -38.25
N ARG A 118 0.05 -4.65 -37.15
CA ARG A 118 -0.29 -3.23 -36.96
C ARG A 118 -0.16 -2.85 -35.50
N GLU A 119 0.90 -2.10 -35.24
CA GLU A 119 1.09 -1.27 -34.06
C GLU A 119 -0.08 -0.28 -33.94
N ALA A 120 -0.66 -0.20 -32.75
CA ALA A 120 -1.42 0.97 -32.32
C ALA A 120 -0.99 1.25 -30.88
N GLY A 121 0.00 2.14 -30.75
CA GLY A 121 0.43 2.68 -29.49
C GLY A 121 -0.71 3.45 -28.83
N SER A 122 -1.01 3.10 -27.58
CA SER A 122 -1.87 3.90 -26.71
C SER A 122 -0.97 4.65 -25.72
N GLN A 123 -0.62 5.89 -26.08
CA GLN A 123 0.02 6.86 -25.20
C GLN A 123 -0.97 7.22 -24.08
N VAL A 124 -0.82 6.60 -22.91
CA VAL A 124 -1.43 7.12 -21.69
C VAL A 124 -0.53 8.23 -21.17
N ARG A 125 -0.91 9.47 -21.45
CA ARG A 125 -0.36 10.67 -20.82
C ARG A 125 -0.85 10.72 -19.36
N HIS A 126 0.01 10.40 -18.41
CA HIS A 126 -0.22 10.76 -17.01
C HIS A 126 0.36 12.15 -16.74
N ALA A 127 -0.51 13.04 -16.27
CA ALA A 127 -0.19 14.38 -15.81
C ALA A 127 0.76 14.35 -14.60
N PRO A 128 1.70 15.30 -14.49
CA PRO A 128 2.52 15.44 -13.29
C PRO A 128 1.67 15.98 -12.13
N SER A 129 1.60 15.21 -11.07
CA SER A 129 1.01 15.60 -9.78
C SER A 129 1.83 16.72 -9.14
N THR A 130 1.24 17.90 -9.01
CA THR A 130 1.76 19.02 -8.24
C THR A 130 1.50 18.79 -6.76
N TYR A 131 2.35 18.01 -6.09
CA TYR A 131 2.46 18.11 -4.64
C TYR A 131 3.30 19.33 -4.30
N GLU A 132 2.57 20.43 -4.13
CA GLU A 132 3.06 21.69 -3.62
C GLU A 132 3.63 21.48 -2.20
N ARG A 133 4.90 21.85 -2.07
CA ARG A 133 5.73 21.64 -0.89
C ARG A 133 5.41 22.74 0.11
N HIS A 134 4.39 22.56 0.94
CA HIS A 134 4.20 23.40 2.13
C HIS A 134 5.32 23.11 3.14
N GLN A 135 6.46 23.79 2.96
CA GLN A 135 7.44 23.96 4.02
C GLN A 135 6.86 24.92 5.03
N ASP A 136 6.27 24.38 6.09
CA ASP A 136 5.98 25.12 7.31
C ASP A 136 7.33 25.60 7.90
N CYS A 137 7.74 26.81 7.54
CA CYS A 137 8.84 27.49 8.21
C CYS A 137 8.46 27.70 9.68
N PRO A 138 9.23 27.16 10.65
CA PRO A 138 8.90 27.32 12.04
C PRO A 138 9.13 28.79 12.47
N THR A 139 8.12 29.37 13.12
CA THR A 139 8.00 30.79 13.47
C THR A 139 9.07 31.35 14.42
N PHE A 140 9.97 30.52 14.94
CA PHE A 140 11.05 30.98 15.84
C PHE A 140 12.18 31.73 15.12
N LEU A 141 12.21 31.73 13.78
CA LEU A 141 13.22 32.46 13.00
C LEU A 141 12.91 33.97 12.84
N LEU A 142 11.71 34.42 13.21
CA LEU A 142 11.31 35.83 13.13
C LEU A 142 11.77 36.61 14.38
N ARG A 143 13.09 36.77 14.54
CA ARG A 143 13.64 37.68 15.54
C ARG A 143 13.62 39.11 14.99
N LYS A 144 12.56 39.85 15.32
CA LYS A 144 12.40 41.28 15.05
C LYS A 144 13.52 42.07 15.74
N SER A 145 14.50 42.56 14.98
CA SER A 145 15.43 43.57 15.45
C SER A 145 14.65 44.87 15.70
N ARG A 146 14.59 45.30 16.96
CA ARG A 146 14.21 46.67 17.32
C ARG A 146 15.49 47.50 17.28
N THR A 147 15.62 48.34 16.27
CA THR A 147 16.51 49.50 16.29
C THR A 147 15.82 50.61 17.06
N ASN A 148 16.53 51.17 18.05
CA ASN A 148 16.46 52.58 18.45
C ASN A 148 17.89 53.03 18.65
#